data_AF-A0A367ZZR2-F1
#
_entry.id   AF-A0A367ZZR2-F1
#
_cell.length_a   1.000
_cell.length_b   1.000
_cell.length_c   1.000
_cell.angle_alpha   90.00
_cell.angle_beta   90.00
_cell.angle_gamma   90.00
#
_symmetry.space_group_name_H-M   'P 1'
#
loop_
_entity.id
_entity.type
_entity.pdbx_description
1 polymer ?
#
loop_
_entity_poly.entity_id
_entity_poly.type
_entity_poly.pdbx_seq_one_letter_code
_entity_poly.pdbx_strand_id
1 'polypeptide(L)'
;MISIQRLNGVSACHMCGRCAGYRNAVVLKARSCNEEIVEYGAQKNNIWEIRLLLYGMIGVAIGAFTWTINPWFVHFKLILAKWLIEHDIFWPLSNTAPWWILTNYPANNDSLNWIDGFCIIVYILGAGLLFGVFLSVVLSLIATLMRQKLVLKQHLAQALLPIAAMGLFLGLTMTTVKLLQYDMGILWQLNDIRVFFVFVASLWSFYLGIRILSYYQPSVYQWVGNLLLWSLALMPIIVSWLLIFNVL
;
A
#
# COMPACT_ATOMS: atom_id res chain seq x y z
N MET A 1 -31.66 1.68 1.15
CA MET A 1 -31.91 0.24 0.92
C MET A 1 -30.96 -0.25 -0.16
N ILE A 2 -30.31 -1.39 0.03
CA ILE A 2 -29.35 -1.96 -0.93
C ILE A 2 -30.13 -2.76 -1.99
N SER A 3 -29.77 -2.61 -3.27
CA SER A 3 -30.37 -3.39 -4.36
C SER A 3 -29.79 -4.81 -4.39
N ILE A 4 -30.44 -5.74 -3.70
CA ILE A 4 -30.00 -7.14 -3.57
C ILE A 4 -29.83 -7.84 -4.93
N GLN A 5 -30.71 -7.57 -5.90
CA GLN A 5 -30.67 -8.18 -7.23
C GLN A 5 -29.41 -7.86 -8.04
N ARG A 6 -28.73 -6.75 -7.72
CA ARG A 6 -27.50 -6.29 -8.41
C ARG A 6 -26.26 -6.42 -7.53
N LEU A 7 -26.37 -7.14 -6.40
CA LEU A 7 -25.30 -7.26 -5.43
C LEU A 7 -24.26 -8.30 -5.89
N ASN A 8 -23.27 -7.85 -6.64
CA ASN A 8 -22.19 -8.69 -7.15
C ASN A 8 -20.92 -8.68 -6.28
N GLY A 9 -20.96 -8.10 -5.09
CA GLY A 9 -19.82 -8.06 -4.16
C GLY A 9 -20.17 -7.48 -2.79
N VAL A 10 -19.18 -7.45 -1.89
CA VAL A 10 -19.41 -7.14 -0.47
C VAL A 10 -19.26 -5.66 -0.12
N SER A 11 -18.84 -4.80 -1.04
CA SER A 11 -18.63 -3.36 -0.76
C SER A 11 -19.87 -2.63 -0.22
N ALA A 12 -21.08 -3.02 -0.63
CA ALA A 12 -22.34 -2.47 -0.12
C ALA A 12 -23.00 -3.37 0.95
N CYS A 13 -22.37 -4.48 1.34
CA CYS A 13 -22.93 -5.50 2.22
C CYS A 13 -22.05 -5.67 3.47
N HIS A 14 -22.63 -5.49 4.66
CA HIS A 14 -21.93 -5.73 5.93
C HIS A 14 -21.68 -7.22 6.25
N MET A 15 -22.12 -8.14 5.39
CA MET A 15 -22.07 -9.59 5.62
C MET A 15 -22.72 -10.04 6.95
N CYS A 16 -23.71 -9.30 7.45
CA CYS A 16 -24.35 -9.58 8.75
C CYS A 16 -25.38 -10.73 8.72
N GLY A 17 -25.65 -11.34 7.55
CA GLY A 17 -26.59 -12.44 7.41
C GLY A 17 -28.08 -12.09 7.46
N ARG A 18 -28.45 -10.85 7.83
CA ARG A 18 -29.87 -10.46 8.06
C ARG A 18 -30.79 -10.60 6.85
N CYS A 19 -30.25 -10.52 5.64
CA CYS A 19 -31.03 -10.67 4.40
C CYS A 19 -31.23 -12.12 3.97
N ALA A 20 -30.59 -13.10 4.63
CA ALA A 20 -30.68 -14.50 4.27
C ALA A 20 -32.13 -15.02 4.40
N GLY A 21 -32.59 -15.79 3.41
CA GLY A 21 -33.94 -16.34 3.37
C GLY A 21 -35.04 -15.34 2.99
N TYR A 22 -34.73 -14.06 2.75
CA TYR A 22 -35.74 -13.06 2.39
C TYR A 22 -36.46 -13.46 1.09
N ARG A 23 -37.76 -13.78 1.21
CA ARG A 23 -38.64 -14.24 0.12
C ARG A 23 -38.07 -15.44 -0.66
N ASN A 24 -37.27 -16.30 -0.04
CA ASN A 24 -36.54 -17.39 -0.71
C ASN A 24 -35.66 -16.93 -1.89
N ALA A 25 -35.30 -15.64 -1.94
CA ALA A 25 -34.54 -15.05 -3.05
C ALA A 25 -33.06 -14.80 -2.71
N VAL A 26 -32.67 -14.94 -1.43
CA VAL A 26 -31.33 -14.62 -0.94
C VAL A 26 -30.79 -15.78 -0.12
N VAL A 27 -29.65 -16.34 -0.53
CA VAL A 27 -28.96 -17.43 0.16
C VAL A 27 -27.55 -17.00 0.54
N LEU A 28 -27.08 -17.44 1.70
CA LEU A 28 -25.67 -17.31 2.07
C LEU A 28 -24.89 -18.38 1.32
N LYS A 29 -24.00 -17.93 0.42
CA LYS A 29 -23.10 -18.80 -0.32
C LYS A 29 -21.67 -18.35 -0.07
N ALA A 30 -20.80 -19.29 0.25
CA ALA A 30 -19.38 -19.03 0.30
C ALA A 30 -18.88 -18.67 -1.10
N ARG A 31 -18.11 -17.59 -1.19
CA ARG A 31 -17.55 -17.09 -2.44
C ARG A 31 -16.06 -16.89 -2.28
N SER A 32 -15.30 -17.14 -3.35
CA SER A 32 -13.89 -16.77 -3.35
C SER A 32 -13.73 -15.26 -3.43
N CYS A 33 -12.85 -14.69 -2.61
CA CYS A 33 -12.46 -13.28 -2.73
C CYS A 33 -11.84 -12.97 -4.11
N ASN A 34 -11.27 -13.97 -4.78
CA ASN A 34 -10.70 -13.82 -6.12
C ASN A 34 -11.78 -13.56 -7.17
N GLU A 35 -12.95 -14.16 -7.01
CA GLU A 35 -14.06 -14.02 -7.95
C GLU A 35 -14.53 -12.57 -8.03
N GLU A 36 -14.60 -11.89 -6.88
CA GLU A 36 -14.97 -10.47 -6.82
C GLU A 36 -14.01 -9.57 -7.60
N ILE A 37 -12.71 -9.84 -7.51
CA ILE A 37 -11.68 -9.07 -8.21
C ILE A 37 -11.66 -9.44 -9.70
N VAL A 38 -11.61 -10.73 -10.04
CA VAL A 38 -11.37 -11.20 -11.42
C VAL A 38 -12.60 -11.10 -12.32
N GLU A 39 -13.79 -11.42 -11.82
CA GLU A 39 -15.01 -11.48 -12.64
C GLU A 39 -15.81 -10.19 -12.60
N TYR A 40 -15.85 -9.53 -11.44
CA TYR A 40 -16.69 -8.33 -11.20
C TYR A 40 -15.89 -7.04 -11.04
N GLY A 41 -14.55 -7.12 -10.97
CA GLY A 41 -13.69 -5.97 -10.77
C GLY A 41 -13.81 -4.93 -11.88
N ALA A 42 -13.97 -5.36 -13.14
CA ALA A 42 -14.18 -4.48 -14.30
C ALA A 42 -15.47 -3.63 -14.21
N GLN A 43 -16.45 -4.04 -13.41
CA GLN A 43 -17.72 -3.34 -13.21
C GLN A 43 -17.62 -2.34 -12.04
N LYS A 44 -16.63 -2.52 -11.15
CA LYS A 44 -16.36 -1.69 -9.97
C LYS A 44 -15.28 -0.66 -10.29
N ASN A 45 -15.68 0.40 -10.99
CA ASN A 45 -14.77 1.40 -11.55
C ASN A 45 -14.80 2.72 -10.77
N ASN A 46 -14.41 2.71 -9.49
CA ASN A 46 -14.24 3.94 -8.71
C ASN A 46 -12.80 4.46 -8.80
N ILE A 47 -12.62 5.60 -9.45
CA ILE A 47 -11.30 6.24 -9.62
C ILE A 47 -10.67 6.61 -8.27
N TRP A 48 -11.47 7.01 -7.28
CA TRP A 48 -10.97 7.41 -5.97
C TRP A 48 -10.45 6.25 -5.15
N GLU A 49 -11.10 5.09 -5.22
CA GLU A 49 -10.61 3.85 -4.57
C GLU A 49 -9.25 3.45 -5.14
N ILE A 50 -9.06 3.58 -6.44
CA ILE A 50 -7.78 3.25 -7.09
C ILE A 50 -6.71 4.27 -6.75
N ARG A 51 -7.04 5.56 -6.71
CA ARG A 51 -6.09 6.59 -6.26
C ARG A 51 -5.69 6.35 -4.81
N LEU A 52 -6.65 6.03 -3.93
CA LEU A 52 -6.38 5.68 -2.55
C LEU A 52 -5.48 4.44 -2.45
N LEU A 53 -5.73 3.41 -3.27
CA LEU A 53 -4.90 2.21 -3.31
C LEU A 53 -3.46 2.50 -3.73
N LEU A 54 -3.26 3.16 -4.88
CA LEU A 54 -1.93 3.38 -5.45
C LEU A 54 -1.11 4.42 -4.67
N TYR A 55 -1.72 5.58 -4.36
CA TYR A 55 -1.02 6.71 -3.73
C TYR A 55 -1.06 6.60 -2.21
N GLY A 56 -2.17 6.14 -1.63
CA GLY A 56 -2.34 6.07 -0.18
C GLY A 56 -1.82 4.75 0.40
N MET A 57 -2.52 3.66 0.12
CA MET A 57 -2.28 2.36 0.73
C MET A 57 -0.92 1.76 0.37
N ILE A 58 -0.43 2.02 -0.85
CA ILE A 58 0.91 1.59 -1.28
C ILE A 58 1.92 2.72 -1.06
N GLY A 59 1.77 3.85 -1.76
CA GLY A 59 2.78 4.90 -1.76
C GLY A 59 3.03 5.58 -0.41
N VAL A 60 2.01 6.20 0.17
CA VAL A 60 2.10 6.89 1.47
C VAL A 60 2.46 5.91 2.58
N ALA A 61 1.90 4.69 2.57
CA ALA A 61 2.25 3.67 3.54
C ALA A 61 3.74 3.28 3.49
N ILE A 62 4.27 2.98 2.30
CA ILE A 62 5.70 2.69 2.14
C ILE A 62 6.54 3.87 2.61
N GLY A 63 6.17 5.11 2.25
CA GLY A 63 6.84 6.31 2.77
C GLY A 63 6.84 6.38 4.30
N ALA A 64 5.69 6.18 4.92
CA ALA A 64 5.51 6.28 6.37
C ALA A 64 6.26 5.19 7.15
N PHE A 65 6.47 4.00 6.57
CA PHE A 65 7.19 2.91 7.23
C PHE A 65 8.69 2.85 6.90
N THR A 66 9.17 3.57 5.88
CA THR A 66 10.58 3.53 5.46
C THR A 66 11.41 4.74 5.86
N TRP A 67 10.81 5.87 6.25
CA TRP A 67 11.55 7.13 6.41
C TRP A 67 12.68 7.05 7.44
N THR A 68 12.49 6.30 8.52
CA THR A 68 13.49 6.15 9.61
C THR A 68 14.73 5.38 9.19
N ILE A 69 14.62 4.51 8.19
CA ILE A 69 15.72 3.65 7.72
C ILE A 69 16.31 4.11 6.38
N ASN A 70 15.74 5.15 5.75
CA ASN A 70 16.17 5.57 4.42
C ASN A 70 17.34 6.57 4.50
N PRO A 71 18.52 6.25 3.93
CA PRO A 71 19.67 7.17 3.91
C PRO A 71 19.37 8.50 3.19
N TRP A 72 18.53 8.48 2.14
CA TRP A 72 18.16 9.68 1.39
C TRP A 72 17.38 10.67 2.25
N PHE A 73 16.57 10.19 3.20
CA PHE A 73 15.88 11.04 4.16
C PHE A 73 16.89 11.77 5.06
N VAL A 74 17.88 11.05 5.59
CA VAL A 74 18.93 11.62 6.44
C VAL A 74 19.76 12.65 5.67
N HIS A 75 20.16 12.32 4.44
CA HIS A 75 20.89 13.25 3.58
C HIS A 75 20.10 14.52 3.27
N PHE A 76 18.81 14.38 2.94
CA PHE A 76 17.94 15.53 2.70
C PHE A 76 17.82 16.44 3.93
N LYS A 77 17.59 15.85 5.11
CA LYS A 77 17.55 16.59 6.37
C LYS A 77 18.86 17.34 6.63
N LEU A 78 20.01 16.69 6.44
CA LEU A 78 21.32 17.30 6.67
C LEU A 78 21.59 18.46 5.70
N ILE A 79 21.21 18.34 4.43
CA ILE A 79 21.35 19.42 3.44
C ILE A 79 20.50 20.62 3.86
N LEU A 80 19.24 20.37 4.23
CA LEU A 80 18.32 21.43 4.64
C LEU A 80 18.78 22.11 5.94
N ALA A 81 19.27 21.33 6.91
CA ALA A 81 19.80 21.85 8.17
C ALA A 81 21.02 22.75 7.93
N LYS A 82 21.96 22.32 7.07
CA LYS A 82 23.13 23.14 6.70
C LYS A 82 22.70 24.44 6.04
N TRP A 83 21.79 24.38 5.07
CA TRP A 83 21.28 25.57 4.39
C TRP A 83 20.65 26.58 5.37
N LEU A 84 19.86 26.10 6.34
CA LEU A 84 19.27 26.96 7.37
C LEU A 84 20.33 27.62 8.26
N ILE A 85 21.35 26.88 8.67
CA ILE A 85 22.47 27.41 9.47
C ILE A 85 23.25 28.46 8.68
N GLU A 86 23.54 28.22 7.40
CA GLU A 86 24.23 29.16 6.52
C GLU A 86 23.46 30.48 6.29
N HIS A 87 22.14 30.49 6.54
CA HIS A 87 21.28 31.66 6.43
C HIS A 87 20.88 32.25 7.80
N ASP A 88 21.52 31.81 8.90
CA ASP A 88 21.24 32.25 10.28
C ASP A 88 19.79 31.99 10.76
N ILE A 89 19.13 30.96 10.21
CA ILE A 89 17.74 30.58 10.56
C ILE A 89 17.74 29.40 11.54
N PHE A 90 17.68 29.67 12.85
CA PHE A 90 17.82 28.64 13.89
C PHE A 90 16.50 28.08 14.45
N TRP A 91 15.39 28.81 14.34
CA TRP A 91 14.11 28.40 14.93
C TRP A 91 13.59 27.02 14.47
N PRO A 92 13.81 26.53 13.22
CA PRO A 92 13.33 25.21 12.84
C PRO A 92 14.11 24.06 13.49
N LEU A 93 15.32 24.34 13.97
CA LEU A 93 16.20 23.36 14.60
C LEU A 93 15.91 23.20 16.10
N SER A 94 15.19 24.14 16.72
CA SER A 94 14.85 24.06 18.14
C SER A 94 13.72 23.08 18.43
N ASN A 95 13.81 22.36 19.56
CA ASN A 95 12.81 21.40 20.04
C ASN A 95 11.59 22.08 20.70
N THR A 96 11.09 23.13 20.07
CA THR A 96 9.96 23.94 20.54
C THR A 96 8.60 23.43 20.07
N ALA A 97 8.57 22.37 19.25
CA ALA A 97 7.33 21.83 18.72
C ALA A 97 6.46 21.23 19.84
N PRO A 98 5.15 21.49 19.85
CA PRO A 98 4.28 20.94 20.88
C PRO A 98 4.10 19.42 20.69
N TRP A 99 4.04 18.68 21.80
CA TRP A 99 3.99 17.21 21.83
C TRP A 99 2.83 16.59 21.04
N TRP A 100 1.73 17.34 20.85
CA TRP A 100 0.55 16.88 20.11
C TRP A 100 0.67 17.04 18.58
N ILE A 101 1.70 17.76 18.10
CA ILE A 101 2.03 17.83 16.66
C ILE A 101 3.22 16.91 16.37
N LEU A 102 4.30 17.10 17.11
CA LEU A 102 5.55 16.36 16.95
C LEU A 102 5.96 15.81 18.31
N THR A 103 6.45 14.58 18.34
CA THR A 103 6.95 13.94 19.57
C THR A 103 7.93 14.88 20.28
N ASN A 104 7.68 15.17 21.56
CA ASN A 104 8.53 16.06 22.36
C ASN A 104 8.61 15.58 23.82
N TYR A 105 9.42 14.54 24.03
CA TYR A 105 9.70 13.94 25.34
C TYR A 105 11.23 14.00 25.61
N PRO A 106 11.76 15.18 25.98
CA PRO A 106 13.20 15.39 26.14
C PRO A 106 13.80 14.49 27.24
N ALA A 107 13.02 14.14 28.26
CA ALA A 107 13.46 13.21 29.31
C ALA A 107 13.82 11.80 28.79
N ASN A 108 13.27 11.41 27.64
CA ASN A 108 13.50 10.10 27.02
C ASN A 108 14.41 10.19 25.78
N ASN A 109 15.03 11.35 25.51
CA ASN A 109 15.76 11.63 24.27
C ASN A 109 14.92 11.40 22.99
N ASP A 110 13.60 11.53 23.09
CA ASP A 110 12.68 11.33 21.98
C ASP A 110 11.94 12.65 21.69
N SER A 111 12.58 13.50 20.89
CA SER A 111 12.04 14.80 20.50
C SER A 111 12.35 15.10 19.04
N LEU A 112 11.31 15.43 18.28
CA LEU A 112 11.41 15.88 16.89
C LEU A 112 11.30 17.40 16.84
N ASN A 113 12.13 18.04 16.02
CA ASN A 113 12.07 19.47 15.77
C ASN A 113 11.23 19.79 14.51
N TRP A 114 11.05 21.07 14.20
CA TRP A 114 10.23 21.48 13.06
C TRP A 114 10.81 21.04 11.71
N ILE A 115 12.13 21.02 11.58
CA ILE A 115 12.77 20.50 10.36
C ILE A 115 12.51 18.99 10.19
N ASP A 116 12.50 18.22 11.27
CA ASP A 116 12.11 16.79 11.23
C ASP A 116 10.69 16.63 10.69
N GLY A 117 9.73 17.36 11.27
CA GLY A 117 8.34 17.32 10.81
C GLY A 117 8.20 17.65 9.33
N PHE A 118 8.87 18.71 8.87
CA PHE A 118 8.87 19.09 7.46
C PHE A 118 9.46 17.99 6.57
N CYS A 119 10.65 17.48 6.92
CA CYS A 119 11.30 16.41 6.16
C CYS A 119 10.44 15.14 6.09
N ILE A 120 9.78 14.76 7.19
CA ILE A 120 8.91 13.59 7.25
C ILE A 120 7.72 13.76 6.29
N ILE A 121 7.05 14.92 6.33
CA ILE A 121 5.92 15.21 5.44
C ILE A 121 6.35 15.16 3.98
N VAL A 122 7.44 15.85 3.63
CA VAL A 122 7.97 15.88 2.26
C VAL A 122 8.33 14.48 1.78
N TYR A 123 8.99 13.69 2.62
CA TYR A 123 9.37 12.32 2.26
C TYR A 123 8.16 11.41 2.07
N ILE A 124 7.19 11.43 2.98
CA ILE A 124 5.99 10.58 2.90
C ILE A 124 5.14 10.95 1.67
N LEU A 125 4.89 12.23 1.44
CA LEU A 125 4.14 12.70 0.28
C LEU A 125 4.92 12.46 -1.02
N GLY A 126 6.24 12.65 -1.01
CA GLY A 126 7.12 12.37 -2.14
C GLY A 126 7.11 10.90 -2.52
N ALA A 127 7.21 9.99 -1.55
CA ALA A 127 7.07 8.55 -1.77
C ALA A 127 5.67 8.19 -2.30
N GLY A 128 4.62 8.79 -1.71
CA GLY A 128 3.23 8.66 -2.17
C GLY A 128 3.05 9.02 -3.64
N LEU A 129 3.59 10.17 -4.06
CA LEU A 129 3.57 10.62 -5.45
C LEU A 129 4.42 9.72 -6.34
N LEU A 130 5.64 9.36 -5.94
CA LEU A 130 6.55 8.55 -6.74
C LEU A 130 5.94 7.18 -7.04
N PHE A 131 5.51 6.43 -6.02
CA PHE A 131 4.89 5.13 -6.20
C PHE A 131 3.55 5.24 -6.92
N GLY A 132 2.71 6.20 -6.54
CA GLY A 132 1.40 6.38 -7.14
C GLY A 132 1.46 6.71 -8.63
N VAL A 133 2.37 7.60 -9.04
CA VAL A 133 2.62 7.95 -10.45
C VAL A 133 3.25 6.78 -11.18
N PHE A 134 4.29 6.15 -10.64
CA PHE A 134 4.95 5.00 -11.25
C PHE A 134 3.96 3.88 -11.56
N LEU A 135 3.19 3.43 -10.56
CA LEU A 135 2.18 2.39 -10.73
C LEU A 135 1.08 2.85 -11.70
N SER A 136 0.62 4.10 -11.60
CA SER A 136 -0.37 4.65 -12.53
C SER A 136 0.12 4.61 -13.97
N VAL A 137 1.38 4.93 -14.24
CA VAL A 137 1.99 4.92 -15.58
C VAL A 137 2.10 3.49 -16.09
N VAL A 138 2.65 2.56 -15.31
CA VAL A 138 2.81 1.15 -15.71
C VAL A 138 1.45 0.51 -16.02
N LEU A 139 0.44 0.71 -15.18
CA LEU A 139 -0.91 0.19 -15.43
C LEU A 139 -1.58 0.84 -16.65
N SER A 140 -1.34 2.13 -16.88
CA SER A 140 -1.86 2.82 -18.07
C SER A 140 -1.19 2.32 -19.34
N LEU A 141 0.11 1.98 -19.28
CA LEU A 141 0.86 1.40 -20.39
C LEU A 141 0.29 0.02 -20.75
N ILE A 142 0.12 -0.87 -19.77
CA ILE A 142 -0.51 -2.19 -19.97
C ILE A 142 -1.89 -2.03 -20.62
N ALA A 143 -2.73 -1.15 -20.07
CA ALA A 143 -4.08 -0.96 -20.57
C ALA A 143 -4.13 -0.38 -21.99
N THR A 144 -3.14 0.47 -22.35
CA THR A 144 -3.00 1.02 -23.70
C THR A 144 -2.55 -0.05 -24.70
N LEU A 145 -1.57 -0.89 -24.32
CA LEU A 145 -1.10 -2.01 -25.15
C LEU A 145 -2.19 -3.04 -25.43
N MET A 146 -3.11 -3.23 -24.48
CA MET A 146 -4.27 -4.12 -24.61
C MET A 146 -5.50 -3.42 -25.23
N ARG A 147 -5.41 -2.13 -25.57
CA ARG A 147 -6.51 -1.32 -26.13
C ARG A 147 -7.76 -1.23 -25.23
N GLN A 148 -7.60 -1.45 -23.93
CA GLN A 148 -8.67 -1.47 -22.92
C GLN A 148 -8.48 -0.34 -21.88
N LYS A 149 -8.23 0.88 -22.37
CA LYS A 149 -7.81 2.11 -21.65
C LYS A 149 -8.13 2.14 -20.14
N LEU A 150 -9.28 2.70 -19.74
CA LEU A 150 -9.54 2.97 -18.33
C LEU A 150 -10.01 1.70 -17.59
N VAL A 151 -10.85 0.88 -18.23
CA VAL A 151 -11.44 -0.31 -17.62
C VAL A 151 -10.38 -1.30 -17.15
N LEU A 152 -9.42 -1.65 -18.01
CA LEU A 152 -8.36 -2.58 -17.62
C LEU A 152 -7.41 -1.98 -16.58
N LYS A 153 -7.08 -0.68 -16.68
CA LYS A 153 -6.27 -0.01 -15.64
C LYS A 153 -6.93 -0.14 -14.27
N GLN A 154 -8.23 0.10 -14.21
CA GLN A 154 -8.99 0.06 -12.96
C GLN A 154 -9.13 -1.36 -12.42
N HIS A 155 -9.44 -2.31 -13.30
CA HIS A 155 -9.54 -3.72 -12.97
C HIS A 155 -8.20 -4.29 -12.48
N LEU A 156 -7.11 -4.02 -13.19
CA LEU A 156 -5.77 -4.53 -12.86
C LEU A 156 -5.23 -3.90 -11.57
N ALA A 157 -5.57 -2.64 -11.27
CA ALA A 157 -5.20 -2.03 -9.99
C ALA A 157 -5.73 -2.84 -8.79
N GLN A 158 -6.93 -3.44 -8.91
CA GLN A 158 -7.51 -4.26 -7.83
C GLN A 158 -6.71 -5.53 -7.55
N ALA A 159 -5.90 -6.03 -8.49
CA ALA A 159 -4.98 -7.14 -8.22
C ALA A 159 -3.86 -6.76 -7.24
N LEU A 160 -3.61 -5.48 -6.97
CA LEU A 160 -2.67 -5.03 -5.95
C LEU A 160 -3.25 -5.01 -4.53
N LEU A 161 -4.56 -5.27 -4.36
CA LEU A 161 -5.22 -5.26 -3.06
C LEU A 161 -4.56 -6.19 -2.03
N PRO A 162 -4.19 -7.46 -2.35
CA PRO A 162 -3.59 -8.35 -1.35
C PRO A 162 -2.26 -7.82 -0.81
N ILE A 163 -1.34 -7.39 -1.67
CA ILE A 163 -0.04 -6.86 -1.25
C ILE A 163 -0.17 -5.51 -0.53
N ALA A 164 -1.08 -4.63 -0.96
CA ALA A 164 -1.33 -3.36 -0.29
C ALA A 164 -1.91 -3.56 1.11
N ALA A 165 -2.94 -4.41 1.25
CA ALA A 165 -3.57 -4.70 2.53
C ALA A 165 -2.61 -5.41 3.49
N MET A 166 -1.86 -6.41 3.00
CA MET A 166 -0.88 -7.11 3.83
C MET A 166 0.26 -6.17 4.27
N GLY A 167 0.78 -5.35 3.36
CA GLY A 167 1.79 -4.35 3.71
C GLY A 167 1.32 -3.42 4.81
N LEU A 168 0.13 -2.81 4.65
CA LEU A 168 -0.47 -1.95 5.68
C LEU A 168 -0.65 -2.68 7.02
N PHE A 169 -1.17 -3.90 7.00
CA PHE A 169 -1.38 -4.69 8.21
C PHE A 169 -0.06 -4.96 8.95
N LEU A 170 0.98 -5.39 8.23
CA LEU A 170 2.29 -5.67 8.82
C LEU A 170 2.98 -4.39 9.31
N GLY A 171 2.86 -3.29 8.58
CA GLY A 171 3.41 -1.98 8.98
C GLY A 171 2.75 -1.42 10.24
N LEU A 172 1.41 -1.45 10.30
CA LEU A 172 0.66 -0.94 11.45
C LEU A 172 0.84 -1.78 12.72
N THR A 173 1.14 -3.08 12.58
CA THR A 173 1.39 -3.96 13.72
C THR A 173 2.86 -3.96 14.16
N MET A 174 3.75 -3.24 13.47
CA MET A 174 5.19 -3.30 13.71
C MET A 174 5.58 -2.84 15.12
N THR A 175 5.02 -1.74 15.60
CA THR A 175 5.30 -1.19 16.94
C THR A 175 4.78 -2.09 18.04
N THR A 176 3.53 -2.55 17.91
CA THR A 176 2.91 -3.50 18.84
C THR A 176 3.75 -4.77 18.98
N VAL A 177 4.18 -5.32 17.85
CA VAL A 177 5.03 -6.52 17.86
C VAL A 177 6.39 -6.27 18.50
N LYS A 178 7.02 -5.11 18.25
CA LYS A 178 8.30 -4.75 18.88
C LYS A 178 8.18 -4.63 20.41
N LEU A 179 7.08 -4.06 20.90
CA LEU A 179 6.81 -3.99 22.34
C LEU A 179 6.62 -5.38 22.95
N LEU A 180 5.82 -6.24 22.30
CA LEU A 180 5.61 -7.61 22.75
C LEU A 180 6.90 -8.45 22.73
N GLN A 181 7.79 -8.21 21.76
CA GLN A 181 9.11 -8.84 21.69
C GLN A 181 9.95 -8.48 22.92
N TYR A 182 9.94 -7.20 23.31
CA TYR A 182 10.69 -6.71 24.46
C TYR A 182 10.17 -7.32 25.78
N ASP A 183 8.84 -7.40 25.94
CA ASP A 183 8.23 -7.88 27.19
C ASP A 183 8.23 -9.41 27.35
N MET A 184 8.01 -10.16 26.26
CA MET A 184 7.78 -11.61 26.33
C MET A 184 8.93 -12.48 25.80
N GLY A 185 9.95 -11.92 25.14
CA GLY A 185 11.18 -12.65 24.73
C GLY A 185 11.00 -13.82 23.73
N ILE A 186 9.79 -14.13 23.27
CA ILE A 186 9.46 -15.38 22.53
C ILE A 186 9.49 -15.22 21.00
N LEU A 187 9.78 -14.03 20.47
CA LEU A 187 9.33 -13.61 19.13
C LEU A 187 10.48 -13.33 18.13
N TRP A 188 11.60 -14.04 18.26
CA TRP A 188 12.74 -14.01 17.33
C TRP A 188 12.41 -14.40 15.86
N GLN A 189 11.46 -15.31 15.61
CA GLN A 189 11.09 -15.73 14.23
C GLN A 189 10.04 -14.82 13.55
N LEU A 190 9.66 -13.70 14.16
CA LEU A 190 8.60 -12.87 13.59
C LEU A 190 8.98 -12.16 12.29
N ASN A 191 10.28 -11.95 12.06
CA ASN A 191 10.71 -11.33 10.82
C ASN A 191 10.47 -12.25 9.63
N ASP A 192 10.82 -13.53 9.78
CA ASP A 192 10.58 -14.56 8.76
C ASP A 192 9.09 -14.71 8.46
N ILE A 193 8.24 -14.62 9.49
CA ILE A 193 6.78 -14.66 9.34
C ILE A 193 6.27 -13.45 8.55
N ARG A 194 6.77 -12.23 8.82
CA ARG A 194 6.40 -11.03 8.07
C ARG A 194 6.80 -11.14 6.60
N VAL A 195 8.03 -11.59 6.33
CA VAL A 195 8.53 -11.82 4.96
C VAL A 195 7.67 -12.88 4.27
N PHE A 196 7.32 -13.97 4.95
CA PHE A 196 6.43 -14.99 4.43
C PHE A 196 5.06 -14.43 4.02
N PHE A 197 4.45 -13.61 4.88
CA PHE A 197 3.16 -12.98 4.57
C PHE A 197 3.24 -12.03 3.37
N VAL A 198 4.30 -11.21 3.26
CA VAL A 198 4.53 -10.38 2.07
C VAL A 198 4.71 -11.25 0.83
N PHE A 199 5.49 -12.32 0.93
CA PHE A 199 5.73 -13.24 -0.18
C PHE A 199 4.43 -13.88 -0.68
N VAL A 200 3.60 -14.40 0.23
CA VAL A 200 2.28 -14.97 -0.10
C VAL A 200 1.37 -13.92 -0.73
N ALA A 201 1.30 -12.72 -0.16
CA ALA A 201 0.48 -11.63 -0.70
C ALA A 201 0.98 -11.16 -2.08
N SER A 202 2.30 -11.22 -2.33
CA SER A 202 2.92 -10.91 -3.61
C SER A 202 2.58 -11.95 -4.66
N LEU A 203 2.69 -13.24 -4.33
CA LEU A 203 2.27 -14.34 -5.20
C LEU A 203 0.78 -14.26 -5.51
N TRP A 204 -0.05 -13.93 -4.53
CA TRP A 204 -1.47 -13.76 -4.73
C TRP A 204 -1.77 -12.59 -5.67
N SER A 205 -1.16 -11.43 -5.45
CA SER A 205 -1.30 -10.26 -6.33
C SER A 205 -0.83 -10.57 -7.75
N PHE A 206 0.30 -11.28 -7.88
CA PHE A 206 0.82 -11.74 -9.16
C PHE A 206 -0.15 -12.68 -9.88
N TYR A 207 -0.68 -13.67 -9.17
CA TYR A 207 -1.70 -14.60 -9.66
C TYR A 207 -2.97 -13.87 -10.14
N LEU A 208 -3.48 -12.91 -9.36
CA LEU A 208 -4.64 -12.11 -9.77
C LEU A 208 -4.36 -11.32 -11.05
N GLY A 209 -3.19 -10.71 -11.17
CA GLY A 209 -2.80 -10.01 -12.40
C GLY A 209 -2.77 -10.94 -13.62
N ILE A 210 -2.23 -12.16 -13.49
CA ILE A 210 -2.28 -13.16 -14.57
C ILE A 210 -3.72 -13.49 -14.95
N ARG A 211 -4.59 -13.74 -13.96
CA ARG A 211 -6.00 -14.07 -14.20
C ARG A 211 -6.75 -12.93 -14.89
N ILE A 212 -6.53 -11.69 -14.47
CA ILE A 212 -7.12 -10.50 -15.10
C ILE A 212 -6.58 -10.31 -16.51
N LEU A 213 -5.26 -10.40 -16.74
CA LEU A 213 -4.69 -10.26 -18.08
C LEU A 213 -5.24 -11.32 -19.03
N SER A 214 -5.34 -12.58 -18.58
CA SER A 214 -5.92 -13.67 -19.36
C SER A 214 -7.43 -13.51 -19.60
N TYR A 215 -8.17 -12.83 -18.72
CA TYR A 215 -9.60 -12.55 -18.89
C TYR A 215 -9.89 -11.74 -20.16
N TYR A 216 -8.98 -10.83 -20.55
CA TYR A 216 -9.13 -10.02 -21.76
C TYR A 216 -8.60 -10.69 -23.04
N GLN A 217 -8.32 -11.99 -23.00
CA GLN A 217 -7.93 -12.82 -24.16
C GLN A 217 -6.82 -12.20 -25.04
N PRO A 218 -5.65 -11.85 -24.48
CA PRO A 218 -4.56 -11.25 -25.25
C PRO A 218 -3.90 -12.25 -26.20
N SER A 219 -3.27 -11.74 -27.26
CA SER A 219 -2.30 -12.53 -28.04
C SER A 219 -1.09 -12.92 -27.18
N VAL A 220 -0.36 -13.98 -27.55
CA VAL A 220 0.79 -14.49 -26.77
C VAL A 220 1.85 -13.41 -26.53
N TYR A 221 2.18 -12.60 -27.56
CA TYR A 221 3.13 -11.51 -27.44
C TYR A 221 2.67 -10.41 -26.48
N GLN A 222 1.39 -10.03 -26.54
CA GLN A 222 0.80 -9.08 -25.60
C GLN A 222 0.77 -9.64 -24.19
N TRP A 223 0.49 -10.94 -24.03
CA TRP A 223 0.45 -11.58 -22.72
C TRP A 223 1.83 -11.55 -22.05
N VAL A 224 2.88 -11.98 -22.75
CA VAL A 224 4.26 -11.98 -22.23
C VAL A 224 4.72 -10.55 -21.91
N GLY A 225 4.52 -9.60 -22.83
CA GLY A 225 4.94 -8.20 -22.63
C GLY A 225 4.24 -7.53 -21.44
N ASN A 226 2.92 -7.74 -21.30
CA ASN A 226 2.17 -7.17 -20.18
C ASN A 226 2.47 -7.88 -18.86
N LEU A 227 2.83 -9.17 -18.88
CA LEU A 227 3.26 -9.89 -17.69
C LEU A 227 4.60 -9.36 -17.16
N LEU A 228 5.54 -9.00 -18.05
CA LEU A 228 6.79 -8.33 -17.66
C LEU A 228 6.51 -6.95 -17.02
N LEU A 229 5.63 -6.15 -17.62
CA LEU A 229 5.21 -4.87 -17.05
C LEU A 229 4.49 -5.04 -15.71
N TRP A 230 3.70 -6.09 -15.56
CA TRP A 230 3.03 -6.41 -14.30
C TRP A 230 4.03 -6.80 -13.20
N SER A 231 5.02 -7.64 -13.52
CA SER A 231 6.13 -7.95 -12.61
C SER A 231 6.90 -6.68 -12.21
N LEU A 232 7.11 -5.76 -13.15
CA LEU A 232 7.76 -4.47 -12.89
C LEU A 232 6.95 -3.59 -11.93
N ALA A 233 5.61 -3.67 -11.95
CA ALA A 233 4.76 -2.95 -10.99
C ALA A 233 4.91 -3.48 -9.56
N LEU A 234 5.03 -4.80 -9.39
CA LEU A 234 5.13 -5.44 -8.08
C LEU A 234 6.53 -5.31 -7.46
N MET A 235 7.59 -5.36 -8.27
CA MET A 235 8.97 -5.47 -7.78
C MET A 235 9.36 -4.35 -6.80
N PRO A 236 9.12 -3.05 -7.08
CA PRO A 236 9.46 -1.98 -6.13
C PRO A 236 8.70 -2.06 -4.81
N ILE A 237 7.45 -2.55 -4.83
CA ILE A 237 6.63 -2.74 -3.63
C ILE A 237 7.27 -3.82 -2.75
N ILE A 238 7.59 -4.97 -3.36
CA ILE A 238 8.20 -6.11 -2.67
C ILE A 238 9.54 -5.72 -2.07
N VAL A 239 10.41 -5.08 -2.86
CA VAL A 239 11.74 -4.64 -2.41
C VAL A 239 11.62 -3.69 -1.23
N SER A 240 10.69 -2.73 -1.29
CA SER A 240 10.49 -1.78 -0.18
C SER A 240 10.13 -2.48 1.12
N TRP A 241 9.22 -3.45 1.07
CA TRP A 241 8.83 -4.23 2.27
C TRP A 241 9.95 -5.14 2.78
N LEU A 242 10.70 -5.78 1.88
CA LEU A 242 11.85 -6.60 2.27
C LEU A 242 12.95 -5.76 2.92
N LEU A 243 13.19 -4.53 2.45
CA LEU A 243 14.14 -3.62 3.07
C LEU A 243 13.71 -3.22 4.48
N ILE A 244 12.41 -2.92 4.70
CA ILE A 244 11.89 -2.61 6.04
C ILE A 244 12.15 -3.76 7.00
N PHE A 245 11.88 -4.99 6.58
CA PHE A 245 11.96 -6.15 7.46
C PHE A 245 13.39 -6.65 7.66
N ASN A 246 14.26 -6.62 6.66
CA ASN A 246 15.63 -7.10 6.83
C ASN A 246 16.55 -6.10 7.56
N VAL A 247 16.17 -4.83 7.66
CA VAL A 247 16.94 -3.79 8.36
C VAL A 247 16.50 -3.61 9.83
N LEU A 248 15.28 -4.05 10.21
CA LEU A 248 14.64 -3.82 11.51
C LEU A 248 14.39 -5.10 12.30
#